data_AF-A0A2Z4UVF7-F1
#
_entry.id   AF-A0A2Z4UVF7-F1
#
_cell.length_a   1.000
_cell.length_b   1.000
_cell.length_c   1.000
_cell.angle_alpha   90.00
_cell.angle_beta   90.00
_cell.angle_gamma   90.00
#
_symmetry.space_group_name_H-M   'P 1'
#
loop_
_entity.id
_entity.type
_entity.pdbx_description
1 polymer ?
#
loop_
_entity_poly.entity_id
_entity_poly.type
_entity_poly.pdbx_seq_one_letter_code
_entity_poly.pdbx_strand_id
1 'polypeptide(L)'
;MARRETWTTEEFGSSHAGAVGVLLADGTVPGPVYFDSASGGGGEAVSQWNVYDGHSDRVPRAAALRAVCSCGWSGPEHRLDWEAVAGQDLVEGGDEQADACEQDWDGHTVQVEATTVPLPDTVTTLLEQLEQEIDKLTRTSPVAAVRAARRLEVTAERVGYWAARGTAGDLDAVQAATALGLDEDAARKLMARLGRWNPYR
;
A
#
# COMPACT_ATOMS: atom_id res chain seq x y z
N MET A 1 -11.41 0.56 -9.88
CA MET A 1 -11.42 0.46 -8.40
C MET A 1 -12.22 1.63 -7.88
N ALA A 2 -13.02 1.43 -6.84
CA ALA A 2 -13.71 2.53 -6.18
C ALA A 2 -12.69 3.44 -5.47
N ARG A 3 -12.96 4.74 -5.46
CA ARG A 3 -12.06 5.72 -4.84
C ARG A 3 -12.06 5.52 -3.33
N ARG A 4 -10.86 5.45 -2.75
CA ARG A 4 -10.59 5.51 -1.31
C ARG A 4 -9.16 6.00 -1.09
N GLU A 5 -8.93 6.57 0.07
CA GLU A 5 -7.59 6.83 0.59
C GLU A 5 -6.86 5.51 0.89
N THR A 6 -5.55 5.53 0.67
CA THR A 6 -4.68 4.38 0.86
C THR A 6 -3.35 4.81 1.47
N TRP A 7 -2.84 4.00 2.37
CA TRP A 7 -1.51 4.14 2.96
C TRP A 7 -0.51 3.26 2.22
N THR A 8 0.75 3.68 2.15
CA THR A 8 1.84 2.91 1.53
C THR A 8 3.14 3.18 2.26
N THR A 9 4.03 2.20 2.33
CA THR A 9 5.42 2.44 2.76
C THR A 9 6.27 2.79 1.53
N GLU A 10 7.39 3.48 1.75
CA GLU A 10 8.33 3.80 0.68
C GLU A 10 8.97 2.54 0.07
N GLU A 11 9.24 1.53 0.91
CA GLU A 11 9.90 0.28 0.49
C GLU A 11 8.97 -0.65 -0.31
N PHE A 12 7.73 -0.86 0.16
CA PHE A 12 6.83 -1.87 -0.41
C PHE A 12 5.76 -1.29 -1.35
N GLY A 13 5.52 0.02 -1.27
CA GLY A 13 4.61 0.74 -2.16
C GLY A 13 3.23 0.09 -2.26
N SER A 14 2.76 -0.11 -3.50
CA SER A 14 1.42 -0.66 -3.76
C SER A 14 1.26 -2.14 -3.43
N SER A 15 2.35 -2.89 -3.26
CA SER A 15 2.32 -4.32 -2.90
C SER A 15 1.67 -4.55 -1.53
N HIS A 16 1.81 -3.55 -0.65
CA HIS A 16 1.25 -3.54 0.69
C HIS A 16 0.40 -2.30 0.98
N ALA A 17 -0.26 -1.75 -0.05
CA ALA A 17 -1.16 -0.62 0.12
C ALA A 17 -2.26 -0.94 1.13
N GLY A 18 -2.29 -0.17 2.22
CA GLY A 18 -3.30 -0.25 3.28
C GLY A 18 -4.49 0.65 2.99
N ALA A 19 -5.63 0.34 3.59
CA ALA A 19 -6.77 1.26 3.68
C ALA A 19 -7.67 0.86 4.85
N VAL A 20 -8.55 1.78 5.25
CA VAL A 20 -9.70 1.45 6.09
C VAL A 20 -10.71 0.65 5.26
N GLY A 21 -11.04 -0.55 5.74
CA GLY A 21 -12.15 -1.37 5.29
C GLY A 21 -13.36 -1.22 6.21
N VAL A 22 -14.56 -1.43 5.65
CA VAL A 22 -15.84 -1.33 6.37
C VAL A 22 -16.45 -2.72 6.55
N LEU A 23 -17.05 -2.94 7.71
CA LEU A 23 -17.87 -4.10 8.01
C LEU A 23 -19.28 -3.65 8.40
N LEU A 24 -20.29 -4.36 7.86
CA LEU A 24 -21.67 -4.20 8.26
C LEU A 24 -21.95 -5.00 9.54
N ALA A 25 -23.13 -4.80 10.13
CA ALA A 25 -23.53 -5.46 11.38
C ALA A 25 -23.58 -6.99 11.29
N ASP A 26 -23.73 -7.53 10.07
CA ASP A 26 -23.68 -8.97 9.80
C ASP A 26 -22.25 -9.50 9.51
N GLY A 27 -21.24 -8.64 9.62
CA GLY A 27 -19.83 -8.95 9.36
C GLY A 27 -19.44 -8.95 7.89
N THR A 28 -20.34 -8.58 6.98
CA THR A 28 -20.03 -8.52 5.55
C THR A 28 -19.33 -7.21 5.16
N VAL A 29 -18.54 -7.26 4.09
CA VAL A 29 -17.93 -6.06 3.49
C VAL A 29 -18.90 -5.48 2.46
N PRO A 30 -19.34 -4.21 2.62
CA PRO A 30 -20.27 -3.62 1.66
C PRO A 30 -19.59 -3.35 0.31
N GLY A 31 -20.40 -3.33 -0.75
CA GLY A 31 -19.95 -2.82 -2.04
C GLY A 31 -19.66 -1.31 -2.01
N PRO A 32 -19.03 -0.76 -3.06
CA PRO A 32 -18.88 0.68 -3.23
C PRO A 32 -20.23 1.40 -3.24
N VAL A 33 -20.28 2.60 -2.66
CA VAL A 33 -21.41 3.52 -2.79
C VAL A 33 -21.28 4.27 -4.12
N TYR A 34 -22.38 4.43 -4.84
CA TYR A 34 -22.42 5.15 -6.11
C TYR A 34 -23.09 6.50 -5.91
N PHE A 35 -22.37 7.59 -6.21
CA PHE A 35 -22.91 8.94 -6.21
C PHE A 35 -23.24 9.37 -7.63
N ASP A 36 -24.47 9.83 -7.86
CA ASP A 36 -24.93 10.29 -9.17
C ASP A 36 -24.25 11.62 -9.53
N SER A 37 -23.44 11.62 -10.58
CA SER A 37 -22.84 12.82 -11.18
C SER A 37 -23.92 13.58 -11.94
N ALA A 38 -24.30 14.79 -11.53
CA ALA A 38 -25.38 15.57 -12.16
C ALA A 38 -25.08 16.03 -13.61
N SER A 39 -23.90 15.71 -14.15
CA SER A 39 -23.44 16.15 -15.47
C SER A 39 -22.57 15.08 -16.14
N GLY A 40 -23.23 14.04 -16.69
CA GLY A 40 -22.61 13.04 -17.58
C GLY A 40 -22.74 11.60 -17.07
N GLY A 41 -23.10 10.68 -17.96
CA GLY A 41 -23.43 9.28 -17.62
C GLY A 41 -22.25 8.50 -17.04
N GLY A 42 -22.21 8.44 -15.71
CA GLY A 42 -21.29 7.62 -14.93
C GLY A 42 -21.20 8.15 -13.50
N GLY A 43 -21.91 7.52 -12.57
CA GLY A 43 -21.76 7.80 -11.14
C GLY A 43 -20.36 7.41 -10.64
N GLU A 44 -19.84 8.13 -9.66
CA GLU A 44 -18.54 7.82 -9.03
C GLU A 44 -18.76 6.72 -7.98
N ALA A 45 -17.99 5.62 -8.09
CA ALA A 45 -17.97 4.55 -7.09
C ALA A 45 -16.95 4.87 -6.00
N VAL A 46 -17.39 4.97 -4.76
CA VAL A 46 -16.58 5.36 -3.60
C VAL A 46 -16.64 4.27 -2.54
N SER A 47 -15.48 3.93 -1.97
CA SER A 47 -15.33 2.98 -0.86
C SER A 47 -14.58 3.60 0.32
N GLN A 48 -14.52 4.93 0.39
CA GLN A 48 -14.01 5.66 1.55
C GLN A 48 -14.90 5.34 2.76
N TRP A 49 -14.30 4.96 3.88
CA TRP A 49 -15.04 4.45 5.05
C TRP A 49 -16.09 5.42 5.60
N ASN A 50 -15.79 6.72 5.56
CA ASN A 50 -16.64 7.78 6.09
C ASN A 50 -17.93 8.01 5.30
N VAL A 51 -18.09 7.40 4.12
CA VAL A 51 -19.34 7.48 3.35
C VAL A 51 -20.37 6.45 3.79
N TYR A 52 -20.02 5.51 4.66
CA TYR A 52 -20.91 4.41 5.10
C TYR A 52 -21.66 4.77 6.38
N ASP A 53 -22.36 5.90 6.34
CA ASP A 53 -23.00 6.52 7.50
C ASP A 53 -24.46 6.10 7.75
N GLY A 54 -25.11 5.52 6.73
CA GLY A 54 -26.52 5.13 6.80
C GLY A 54 -27.50 6.29 6.66
N HIS A 55 -27.09 7.51 6.29
CA HIS A 55 -27.99 8.66 6.17
C HIS A 55 -28.92 8.58 4.95
N SER A 56 -28.54 7.80 3.94
CA SER A 56 -29.30 7.61 2.70
C SER A 56 -29.68 6.14 2.53
N ASP A 57 -30.87 5.85 2.00
CA ASP A 57 -31.33 4.48 1.74
C ASP A 57 -30.39 3.66 0.84
N ARG A 58 -29.53 4.33 0.06
CA ARG A 58 -28.54 3.70 -0.83
C ARG A 58 -27.18 3.45 -0.16
N VAL A 59 -26.99 3.92 1.06
CA VAL A 59 -25.74 3.89 1.79
C VAL A 59 -25.92 3.01 3.02
N PRO A 60 -25.26 1.85 3.10
CA PRO A 60 -25.36 1.03 4.28
C PRO A 60 -24.56 1.66 5.43
N ARG A 61 -25.04 1.44 6.65
CA ARG A 61 -24.40 1.91 7.87
C ARG A 61 -23.29 0.95 8.29
N ALA A 62 -22.05 1.45 8.43
CA ALA A 62 -20.93 0.70 8.97
C ALA A 62 -21.21 0.25 10.41
N ALA A 63 -20.80 -0.95 10.82
CA ALA A 63 -20.83 -1.39 12.21
C ALA A 63 -19.42 -1.40 12.83
N ALA A 64 -18.41 -1.64 12.01
CA ALA A 64 -17.02 -1.61 12.41
C ALA A 64 -16.13 -1.22 11.23
N LEU A 65 -14.93 -0.75 11.57
CA LEU A 65 -13.82 -0.52 10.66
C LEU A 65 -12.76 -1.61 10.88
N ARG A 66 -11.93 -1.88 9.87
CA ARG A 66 -10.71 -2.68 10.04
C ARG A 66 -9.68 -2.29 9.00
N ALA A 67 -8.41 -2.48 9.31
CA ALA A 67 -7.35 -2.36 8.32
C ALA A 67 -7.51 -3.45 7.24
N VAL A 68 -7.27 -3.09 5.98
CA VAL A 68 -7.12 -4.06 4.88
C VAL A 68 -5.86 -3.73 4.08
N CYS A 69 -5.16 -4.76 3.60
CA CYS A 69 -3.97 -4.61 2.77
C CYS A 69 -4.18 -5.24 1.39
N SER A 70 -3.57 -4.67 0.34
CA SER A 70 -3.61 -5.22 -1.02
C SER A 70 -3.07 -6.65 -1.14
N CYS A 71 -2.22 -7.08 -0.20
CA CYS A 71 -1.71 -8.45 -0.09
C CYS A 71 -2.78 -9.47 0.39
N GLY A 72 -3.97 -9.01 0.76
CA GLY A 72 -5.09 -9.84 1.25
C GLY A 72 -5.18 -9.93 2.78
N TRP A 73 -4.24 -9.35 3.52
CA TRP A 73 -4.33 -9.27 4.98
C TRP A 73 -5.47 -8.34 5.43
N SER A 74 -6.08 -8.69 6.56
CA SER A 74 -7.11 -7.88 7.24
C SER A 74 -6.80 -7.83 8.73
N GLY A 75 -6.87 -6.63 9.30
CA GLY A 75 -6.67 -6.38 10.72
C GLY A 75 -7.89 -6.73 11.58
N PRO A 76 -7.77 -6.55 12.92
CA PRO A 76 -8.89 -6.71 13.83
C PRO A 76 -10.02 -5.70 13.58
N GLU A 77 -11.20 -5.99 14.12
CA GLU A 77 -12.38 -5.14 13.98
C GLU A 77 -12.43 -4.07 15.07
N HIS A 78 -12.58 -2.82 14.65
CA HIS A 78 -12.79 -1.65 15.51
C HIS A 78 -14.23 -1.17 15.39
N ARG A 79 -15.05 -1.47 16.41
CA ARG A 79 -16.49 -1.17 16.39
C ARG A 79 -16.73 0.34 16.50
N LEU A 80 -17.67 0.82 15.68
CA LEU A 80 -18.13 2.20 15.74
C LEU A 80 -19.20 2.35 16.83
N ASP A 81 -19.02 3.33 17.71
CA ASP A 81 -20.05 3.73 18.66
C ASP A 81 -20.96 4.79 18.03
N TRP A 82 -22.08 4.31 17.51
CA TRP A 82 -23.07 5.15 16.86
C TRP A 82 -23.81 6.10 17.80
N GLU A 83 -23.81 5.87 19.11
CA GLU A 83 -24.36 6.82 20.07
C GLU A 83 -23.42 8.02 20.22
N ALA A 84 -22.10 7.78 20.20
CA ALA A 84 -21.09 8.84 20.16
C ALA A 84 -21.11 9.60 18.82
N VAL A 85 -21.27 8.89 17.68
CA VAL A 85 -21.33 9.50 16.34
C VAL A 85 -22.61 10.32 16.14
N ALA A 86 -23.73 10.04 16.82
CA ALA A 86 -25.02 10.71 16.58
C ALA A 86 -25.00 12.25 16.83
N GLY A 87 -23.94 12.79 17.45
CA GLY A 87 -23.73 14.22 17.63
C GLY A 87 -22.78 14.88 16.62
N GLN A 88 -22.14 14.11 15.73
CA GLN A 88 -21.09 14.54 14.81
C GLN A 88 -21.24 13.83 13.45
N ASP A 89 -20.38 14.13 12.47
CA ASP A 89 -20.31 13.29 11.27
C ASP A 89 -19.49 12.02 11.52
N LEU A 90 -19.55 11.05 10.59
CA LEU A 90 -18.82 9.79 10.74
C LEU A 90 -17.29 10.00 10.74
N VAL A 91 -16.78 11.09 10.14
CA VAL A 91 -15.34 11.38 10.17
C VAL A 91 -14.91 11.66 11.60
N GLU A 92 -15.58 12.57 12.30
CA GLU A 92 -15.24 12.92 13.69
C GLU A 92 -15.55 11.78 14.66
N GLY A 93 -16.70 11.12 14.53
CA GLY A 93 -17.10 10.07 15.46
C GLY A 93 -16.42 8.71 15.22
N GLY A 94 -15.74 8.53 14.09
CA GLY A 94 -15.03 7.30 13.72
C GLY A 94 -13.50 7.43 13.64
N ASP A 95 -12.97 8.62 13.95
CA ASP A 95 -11.55 8.99 13.79
C ASP A 95 -10.65 8.02 14.58
N GLU A 96 -10.97 7.77 15.85
CA GLU A 96 -10.20 6.85 16.70
C GLU A 96 -10.14 5.42 16.13
N GLN A 97 -11.22 4.94 15.51
CA GLN A 97 -11.25 3.61 14.90
C GLN A 97 -10.50 3.59 13.56
N ALA A 98 -10.53 4.68 12.79
CA ALA A 98 -9.75 4.82 11.57
C ALA A 98 -8.24 4.86 11.88
N ASP A 99 -7.83 5.62 12.89
CA ASP A 99 -6.45 5.67 13.39
C ASP A 99 -5.97 4.31 13.89
N ALA A 100 -6.82 3.57 14.61
CA ALA A 100 -6.49 2.22 15.04
C ALA A 100 -6.28 1.25 13.85
N CYS A 101 -7.01 1.44 12.74
CA CYS A 101 -6.77 0.67 11.52
C CYS A 101 -5.40 1.00 10.90
N GLU A 102 -4.98 2.26 10.91
CA GLU A 102 -3.66 2.65 10.40
C GLU A 102 -2.55 2.00 11.25
N GLN A 103 -2.67 2.04 12.58
CA GLN A 103 -1.73 1.39 13.51
C GLN A 103 -1.65 -0.13 13.31
N ASP A 104 -2.79 -0.80 13.07
CA ASP A 104 -2.78 -2.22 12.76
C ASP A 104 -2.05 -2.52 11.44
N TRP A 105 -2.24 -1.65 10.43
CA TRP A 105 -1.53 -1.76 9.16
C TRP A 105 -0.02 -1.50 9.31
N ASP A 106 0.39 -0.53 10.14
CA ASP A 106 1.79 -0.32 10.50
C ASP A 106 2.39 -1.58 11.15
N GLY A 107 1.67 -2.18 12.10
CA GLY A 107 2.08 -3.44 12.71
C GLY A 107 2.20 -4.58 11.69
N HIS A 108 1.31 -4.62 10.70
CA HIS A 108 1.38 -5.59 9.60
C HIS A 108 2.61 -5.35 8.69
N THR A 109 2.93 -4.11 8.34
CA THR A 109 4.07 -3.82 7.45
C THR A 109 5.41 -4.11 8.12
N VAL A 110 5.53 -3.92 9.44
CA VAL A 110 6.70 -4.38 10.22
C VAL A 110 6.83 -5.91 10.18
N GLN A 111 5.73 -6.66 10.23
CA GLN A 111 5.78 -8.11 10.08
C GLN A 111 6.20 -8.53 8.67
N VAL A 112 5.75 -7.81 7.65
CA VAL A 112 6.16 -8.04 6.25
C VAL A 112 7.67 -7.81 6.13
N GLU A 113 8.18 -6.68 6.61
CA GLU A 113 9.61 -6.36 6.62
C GLU A 113 10.44 -7.47 7.29
N ALA A 114 10.00 -7.99 8.44
CA ALA A 114 10.69 -9.07 9.14
C ALA A 114 10.74 -10.40 8.35
N THR A 115 9.92 -10.58 7.32
CA THR A 115 9.93 -11.75 6.44
C THR A 115 10.77 -11.57 5.17
N THR A 116 11.24 -10.35 4.88
CA THR A 116 12.08 -10.08 3.72
C THR A 116 13.52 -10.52 3.97
N VAL A 117 14.32 -10.57 2.90
CA VAL A 117 15.76 -10.86 3.03
C VAL A 117 16.46 -9.61 3.59
N PRO A 118 17.06 -9.70 4.79
CA PRO A 118 17.72 -8.55 5.39
C PRO A 118 18.94 -8.14 4.58
N LEU A 119 19.08 -6.83 4.35
CA LEU A 119 20.31 -6.26 3.81
C LEU A 119 21.36 -6.13 4.93
N PRO A 120 22.65 -6.34 4.63
CA PRO A 120 23.69 -6.04 5.60
C PRO A 120 23.66 -4.56 6.01
N ASP A 121 23.87 -4.25 7.30
CA ASP A 121 23.84 -2.88 7.85
C ASP A 121 24.65 -1.87 7.02
N THR A 122 25.81 -2.31 6.52
CA THR A 122 26.67 -1.46 5.68
C THR A 122 25.97 -1.01 4.40
N VAL A 123 25.19 -1.89 3.76
CA VAL A 123 24.42 -1.56 2.56
C VAL A 123 23.29 -0.61 2.92
N THR A 124 22.55 -0.89 3.99
CA THR A 124 21.46 -0.04 4.50
C THR A 124 21.94 1.38 4.78
N THR A 125 23.01 1.53 5.57
CA THR A 125 23.60 2.84 5.87
C THR A 125 24.06 3.59 4.61
N LEU A 126 24.62 2.90 3.61
CA LEU A 126 25.04 3.54 2.36
C LEU A 126 23.85 4.05 1.53
N LEU A 127 22.73 3.31 1.52
CA LEU A 127 21.52 3.73 0.82
C LEU A 127 20.90 4.96 1.50
N GLU A 128 20.77 4.95 2.82
CA GLU A 128 20.27 6.08 3.61
C GLU A 128 21.12 7.34 3.43
N GLN A 129 22.44 7.20 3.49
CA GLN A 129 23.35 8.33 3.28
C GLN A 129 23.21 8.92 1.87
N LEU A 130 23.07 8.05 0.86
CA LEU A 130 22.93 8.50 -0.51
C LEU A 130 21.60 9.21 -0.74
N GLU A 131 20.51 8.73 -0.14
CA GLU A 131 19.21 9.38 -0.17
C GLU A 131 19.29 10.79 0.44
N GLN A 132 19.89 10.93 1.61
CA GLN A 132 20.08 12.23 2.27
C GLN A 132 20.89 13.21 1.41
N GLU A 133 21.93 12.75 0.72
CA GLU A 133 22.70 13.59 -0.21
C GLU A 133 21.90 13.98 -1.45
N ILE A 134 21.05 13.09 -1.97
CA ILE A 134 20.16 13.41 -3.10
C ILE A 134 19.07 14.40 -2.66
N ASP A 135 18.50 14.27 -1.46
CA ASP A 135 17.53 15.25 -0.93
C ASP A 135 18.16 16.65 -0.84
N LYS A 136 19.40 16.76 -0.35
CA LYS A 136 20.13 18.05 -0.35
C LYS A 136 20.29 18.64 -1.75
N LEU A 137 20.47 17.79 -2.77
CA LEU A 137 20.53 18.22 -4.17
C LEU A 137 19.18 18.75 -4.66
N THR A 138 18.03 18.27 -4.17
CA THR A 138 16.71 18.78 -4.62
C THR A 138 16.58 20.28 -4.36
N ARG A 139 17.16 20.78 -3.25
CA ARG A 139 17.10 22.19 -2.85
C ARG A 139 18.12 23.07 -3.57
N THR A 140 19.26 22.50 -3.95
CA THR A 140 20.40 23.26 -4.49
C THR A 140 20.56 23.13 -6.00
N SER A 141 20.23 21.97 -6.56
CA SER A 141 20.25 21.66 -7.99
C SER A 141 19.30 20.50 -8.32
N PRO A 142 18.01 20.77 -8.60
CA PRO A 142 17.03 19.73 -8.93
C PRO A 142 17.46 18.81 -10.08
N VAL A 143 18.14 19.35 -11.09
CA VAL A 143 18.65 18.55 -12.22
C VAL A 143 19.79 17.59 -11.80
N ALA A 144 20.60 17.97 -10.80
CA ALA A 144 21.62 17.08 -10.25
C ALA A 144 20.99 15.94 -9.45
N ALA A 145 19.91 16.20 -8.69
CA ALA A 145 19.14 15.16 -8.01
C ALA A 145 18.55 14.16 -9.02
N VAL A 146 17.92 14.64 -10.10
CA VAL A 146 17.41 13.78 -11.19
C VAL A 146 18.54 12.95 -11.83
N ARG A 147 19.72 13.54 -12.06
CA ARG A 147 20.88 12.82 -12.58
C ARG A 147 21.37 11.74 -11.62
N ALA A 148 21.38 12.00 -10.32
CA ALA A 148 21.76 11.03 -9.30
C ALA A 148 20.77 9.85 -9.26
N ALA A 149 19.47 10.13 -9.27
CA ALA A 149 18.42 9.11 -9.36
C ALA A 149 18.59 8.23 -10.62
N ARG A 150 18.82 8.84 -11.79
CA ARG A 150 19.10 8.07 -13.02
C ARG A 150 20.34 7.19 -12.89
N ARG A 151 21.37 7.65 -12.18
CA ARG A 151 22.60 6.87 -11.97
C ARG A 151 22.37 5.67 -11.05
N LEU A 152 21.47 5.80 -10.07
CA LEU A 152 21.02 4.69 -9.22
C LEU A 152 20.31 3.62 -10.04
N GLU A 153 19.32 4.00 -10.86
CA GLU A 153 18.60 3.07 -11.74
C GLU A 153 19.55 2.25 -12.62
N VAL A 154 20.47 2.93 -13.31
CA VAL A 154 21.46 2.28 -14.19
C VAL A 154 22.38 1.33 -13.40
N THR A 155 22.73 1.70 -12.17
CA THR A 155 23.58 0.86 -11.31
C THR A 155 22.80 -0.37 -10.86
N ALA A 156 21.56 -0.20 -10.39
CA ALA A 156 20.67 -1.26 -9.97
C ALA A 156 20.41 -2.27 -11.11
N GLU A 157 20.11 -1.79 -12.32
CA GLU A 157 19.95 -2.65 -13.51
C GLU A 157 21.22 -3.47 -13.80
N ARG A 158 22.40 -2.84 -13.69
CA ARG A 158 23.68 -3.50 -14.00
C ARG A 158 24.04 -4.56 -12.97
N VAL A 159 23.91 -4.27 -11.68
CA VAL A 159 24.27 -5.22 -10.60
C VAL A 159 23.19 -6.28 -10.41
N GLY A 160 21.91 -5.90 -10.56
CA GLY A 160 20.77 -6.79 -10.41
C GLY A 160 20.67 -7.84 -11.51
N TYR A 161 21.24 -7.61 -12.69
CA TYR A 161 21.19 -8.56 -13.81
C TYR A 161 21.72 -9.96 -13.45
N TRP A 162 22.93 -10.02 -12.89
CA TRP A 162 23.53 -11.31 -12.52
C TRP A 162 22.89 -11.91 -11.27
N ALA A 163 22.47 -11.07 -10.31
CA ALA A 163 21.77 -11.53 -9.12
C ALA A 163 20.43 -12.20 -9.48
N ALA A 164 19.60 -11.53 -10.28
CA ALA A 164 18.32 -12.07 -10.73
C ALA A 164 18.49 -13.35 -11.56
N ARG A 165 19.47 -13.38 -12.49
CA ARG A 165 19.78 -14.59 -13.26
C ARG A 165 20.28 -15.74 -12.40
N GLY A 166 21.08 -15.44 -11.38
CA GLY A 166 21.61 -16.43 -10.45
C GLY A 166 20.52 -17.11 -9.65
N THR A 167 19.46 -16.39 -9.27
CA THR A 167 18.36 -16.93 -8.44
C THR A 167 17.16 -17.43 -9.25
N ALA A 168 17.14 -17.25 -10.57
CA ALA A 168 16.00 -17.61 -11.42
C ALA A 168 15.62 -19.10 -11.41
N GLY A 169 16.55 -19.99 -11.07
CA GLY A 169 16.30 -21.42 -10.91
C GLY A 169 16.01 -21.84 -9.47
N ASP A 170 16.26 -20.96 -8.50
CA ASP A 170 16.25 -21.27 -7.07
C ASP A 170 15.00 -20.73 -6.36
N LEU A 171 14.37 -19.70 -6.91
CA LEU A 171 13.19 -19.04 -6.34
C LEU A 171 12.00 -19.13 -7.31
N ASP A 172 10.86 -19.57 -6.79
CA ASP A 172 9.58 -19.32 -7.43
C ASP A 172 9.07 -17.87 -7.17
N ALA A 173 7.94 -17.52 -7.79
CA ALA A 173 7.40 -16.15 -7.69
C ALA A 173 6.95 -15.80 -6.26
N VAL A 174 6.48 -16.77 -5.48
CA VAL A 174 6.03 -16.58 -4.09
C VAL A 174 7.23 -16.34 -3.19
N GLN A 175 8.28 -17.15 -3.35
CA GLN A 175 9.52 -16.98 -2.60
C GLN A 175 10.20 -15.65 -2.92
N ALA A 176 10.22 -15.24 -4.19
CA ALA A 176 10.74 -13.94 -4.59
C ALA A 176 9.90 -12.78 -4.04
N ALA A 177 8.58 -12.92 -4.02
CA ALA A 177 7.66 -11.94 -3.42
C ALA A 177 7.93 -11.74 -1.93
N THR A 178 7.96 -12.83 -1.15
CA THR A 178 8.28 -12.78 0.28
C THR A 178 9.67 -12.20 0.53
N ALA A 179 10.69 -12.66 -0.21
CA ALA A 179 12.06 -12.20 -0.04
C ALA A 179 12.24 -10.69 -0.29
N LEU A 180 11.39 -10.09 -1.12
CA LEU A 180 11.47 -8.69 -1.53
C LEU A 180 10.39 -7.81 -0.88
N GLY A 181 9.48 -8.36 -0.10
CA GLY A 181 8.32 -7.62 0.46
C GLY A 181 7.36 -7.11 -0.62
N LEU A 182 7.23 -7.83 -1.73
CA LEU A 182 6.39 -7.45 -2.88
C LEU A 182 5.24 -8.43 -3.08
N ASP A 183 4.24 -8.04 -3.85
CA ASP A 183 3.27 -9.01 -4.38
C ASP A 183 3.90 -9.87 -5.51
N GLU A 184 3.29 -11.02 -5.81
CA GLU A 184 3.82 -11.96 -6.79
C GLU A 184 4.00 -11.37 -8.21
N ASP A 185 3.12 -10.47 -8.62
CA ASP A 185 3.19 -9.86 -9.95
C ASP A 185 4.29 -8.80 -10.00
N ALA A 186 4.40 -7.96 -8.96
CA ALA A 186 5.47 -7.00 -8.79
C ALA A 186 6.84 -7.68 -8.71
N ALA A 187 6.99 -8.74 -7.90
CA ALA A 187 8.23 -9.52 -7.80
C ALA A 187 8.61 -10.14 -9.14
N ARG A 188 7.66 -10.79 -9.83
CA ARG A 188 7.89 -11.39 -11.15
C ARG A 188 8.34 -10.35 -12.18
N LYS A 189 7.68 -9.19 -12.23
CA LYS A 189 8.05 -8.08 -13.14
C LYS A 189 9.42 -7.50 -12.79
N LEU A 190 9.73 -7.32 -11.52
CA LEU A 190 11.02 -6.81 -11.05
C LEU A 190 12.16 -7.76 -11.43
N MET A 191 12.01 -9.05 -11.12
CA MET A 191 12.99 -10.09 -11.44
C MET A 191 13.21 -10.19 -12.95
N ALA A 192 12.14 -10.18 -13.74
CA ALA A 192 12.24 -10.18 -15.20
C ALA A 192 12.91 -8.92 -15.76
N ARG A 193 12.62 -7.75 -15.21
CA ARG A 193 13.25 -6.47 -15.59
C ARG A 193 14.76 -6.52 -15.32
N LEU A 194 15.16 -6.89 -14.10
CA LEU A 194 16.57 -6.96 -13.72
C LEU A 194 17.31 -8.02 -14.51
N GLY A 195 16.75 -9.23 -14.60
CA GLY A 195 17.36 -10.36 -15.29
C GLY A 195 17.22 -10.38 -16.82
N ARG A 196 16.50 -9.40 -17.39
CA ARG A 196 16.26 -9.22 -18.83
C ARG A 196 15.68 -10.48 -19.47
N TRP A 197 14.56 -10.96 -18.93
CA TRP A 197 13.74 -12.00 -19.54
C TRP A 197 12.28 -11.57 -19.62
N ASN A 198 11.45 -12.37 -20.29
CA ASN A 198 10.01 -12.09 -20.38
C ASN A 198 9.30 -12.67 -19.15
N PRO A 199 8.55 -11.87 -18.36
CA PRO A 199 7.87 -12.35 -17.15
C PRO A 199 6.73 -13.36 -17.41
N TYR A 200 6.33 -13.57 -18.67
CA TYR A 200 5.22 -14.43 -19.07
C TYR A 200 5.61 -15.58 -20.00
N ARG A 201 6.91 -15.90 -20.09
CA ARG A 201 7.42 -17.06 -20.85
C ARG A 201 7.93 -18.15 -19.95
#